data_AF-A0A0H1BBP8-F1
#
_entry.id   AF-A0A0H1BBP8-F1
#
_cell.length_a   1.000
_cell.length_b   1.000
_cell.length_c   1.000
_cell.angle_alpha   90.00
_cell.angle_beta   90.00
_cell.angle_gamma   90.00
#
_symmetry.space_group_name_H-M   'P 1'
#
loop_
_entity.id
_entity.type
_entity.pdbx_description
1 polymer ?
#
loop_
_entity_poly.entity_id
_entity_poly.type
_entity_poly.pdbx_seq_one_letter_code
_entity_poly.pdbx_strand_id
1 'polypeptide(L)'
;MECIACNRRFKSEKALEKHIKYSPAHAPKDYYCSTCNRSFKSEDALEQHLQNSLAHTHTPKGNSKSFKNKAAQKQHAPAHAHSSSKRWSIYPTHHEHVSRLLEEECLHYNFHNVDTAKGCISEYDTNIMGRFTCHNDSCGATGWSSRQIAITIREYNGGKYNARVYHQRCGGCDSLSRPVLDDSYAERVAYRIKKWNGIFMGAPPPYSSKSKGPHHNDLCEGCKDGHCSALSSWNS
;
A
#
# COMPACT_ATOMS: atom_id res chain seq x y z
N MET A 1 13.01 -23.09 19.65
CA MET A 1 11.78 -22.52 19.06
C MET A 1 12.06 -21.10 18.62
N GLU A 2 11.74 -20.73 17.38
CA GLU A 2 12.07 -19.41 16.80
C GLU A 2 10.80 -18.78 16.22
N CYS A 3 10.59 -17.49 16.46
CA CYS A 3 9.51 -16.76 15.83
C CYS A 3 9.92 -16.34 14.42
N ILE A 4 9.36 -16.98 13.40
CA ILE A 4 9.67 -16.70 11.99
C ILE A 4 9.31 -15.26 11.59
N ALA A 5 8.37 -14.62 12.30
CA ALA A 5 7.95 -13.26 12.03
C ALA A 5 8.93 -12.18 12.54
N CYS A 6 9.78 -12.47 13.53
CA CYS A 6 10.78 -11.52 14.04
C CYS A 6 12.17 -12.11 14.37
N ASN A 7 12.42 -13.37 14.00
CA ASN A 7 13.64 -14.15 14.22
C ASN A 7 14.13 -14.19 15.68
N ARG A 8 13.20 -14.08 16.64
CA ARG A 8 13.51 -14.12 18.06
C ARG A 8 13.46 -15.57 18.55
N ARG A 9 14.51 -16.01 19.25
CA ARG A 9 14.65 -17.38 19.76
C ARG A 9 14.11 -17.50 21.18
N PHE A 10 13.37 -18.58 21.45
CA PHE A 10 12.72 -18.87 22.72
C PHE A 10 13.14 -20.25 23.25
N LYS A 11 13.28 -20.31 24.57
CA LYS A 11 13.71 -21.51 25.32
C LYS A 11 12.64 -22.61 25.41
N SER A 12 11.40 -22.33 25.02
CA SER A 12 10.31 -23.32 25.02
C SER A 12 9.21 -22.95 24.02
N GLU A 13 8.39 -23.93 23.65
CA GLU A 13 7.21 -23.76 22.79
C GLU A 13 6.19 -22.82 23.40
N LYS A 14 5.83 -23.04 24.67
CA LYS A 14 4.90 -22.18 25.43
C LYS A 14 5.37 -20.72 25.49
N ALA A 15 6.69 -20.47 25.49
CA ALA A 15 7.24 -19.13 25.43
C ALA A 15 7.14 -18.51 24.02
N LEU A 16 7.29 -19.31 22.96
CA LEU A 16 7.07 -18.89 21.58
C LEU A 16 5.58 -18.57 21.33
N GLU A 17 4.66 -19.43 21.77
CA GLU A 17 3.21 -19.18 21.63
C GLU A 17 2.78 -17.91 22.36
N LYS A 18 3.24 -17.71 23.60
CA LYS A 18 2.97 -16.49 24.36
C LYS A 18 3.57 -15.26 23.65
N HIS A 19 4.73 -15.42 23.02
CA HIS A 19 5.32 -14.35 22.22
C HIS A 19 4.50 -14.03 20.96
N ILE A 20 4.06 -15.03 20.20
CA ILE A 20 3.21 -14.82 19.01
C ILE A 20 1.90 -14.15 19.40
N LYS A 21 1.29 -14.58 20.51
CA LYS A 21 -0.03 -14.10 20.96
C LYS A 21 -0.02 -12.70 21.58
N TYR A 22 1.03 -12.30 22.29
CA TYR A 22 1.03 -11.07 23.10
C TYR A 22 2.17 -10.09 22.78
N SER A 23 3.04 -10.38 21.82
CA SER A 23 4.11 -9.44 21.47
C SER A 23 3.55 -8.26 20.66
N PRO A 24 3.87 -7.00 21.03
CA PRO A 24 3.53 -5.82 20.21
C PRO A 24 4.14 -5.83 18.80
N ALA A 25 5.09 -6.73 18.54
CA ALA A 25 5.65 -6.98 17.20
C ALA A 25 4.69 -7.77 16.29
N HIS A 26 3.71 -8.47 16.87
CA HIS A 26 2.77 -9.38 16.20
C HIS A 26 1.31 -9.11 16.56
N ALA A 27 1.04 -8.21 17.50
CA ALA A 27 -0.30 -7.73 17.78
C ALA A 27 -0.89 -7.10 16.49
N PRO A 28 -2.14 -7.44 16.12
CA PRO A 28 -2.90 -6.64 15.17
C PRO A 28 -2.88 -5.19 15.68
N LYS A 29 -2.29 -4.29 14.90
CA LYS A 29 -2.35 -2.86 15.23
C LYS A 29 -3.62 -2.33 14.60
N ASP A 30 -4.73 -2.54 15.30
CA ASP A 30 -6.07 -2.16 14.85
C ASP A 30 -6.21 -0.64 14.69
N TYR A 31 -5.29 0.14 15.26
CA TYR A 31 -5.36 1.60 15.31
C TYR A 31 -4.17 2.25 14.61
N TYR A 32 -4.34 2.64 13.34
CA TYR A 32 -3.36 3.43 12.58
C TYR A 32 -4.03 4.60 11.87
N CYS A 33 -3.30 5.71 11.72
CA CYS A 33 -3.80 6.89 11.02
C CYS A 33 -3.73 6.65 9.51
N SER A 34 -4.86 6.66 8.82
CA SER A 34 -4.93 6.52 7.36
C SER A 34 -4.26 7.68 6.61
N THR A 35 -4.17 8.86 7.24
CA THR A 35 -3.64 10.09 6.64
C THR A 35 -2.10 10.19 6.72
N CYS A 36 -1.47 9.74 7.80
CA CYS A 36 0.00 9.80 7.96
C CYS A 36 0.69 8.45 8.21
N ASN A 37 -0.08 7.35 8.23
CA ASN A 37 0.38 5.97 8.38
C ASN A 37 1.20 5.70 9.66
N ARG A 38 0.99 6.50 10.71
CA ARG A 38 1.50 6.21 12.06
C ARG A 38 0.60 5.18 12.74
N SER A 39 1.21 4.20 13.40
CA SER A 39 0.50 3.20 14.20
C SER A 39 0.45 3.60 15.67
N PHE A 40 -0.67 3.34 16.31
CA PHE A 40 -0.92 3.66 17.71
C PHE A 40 -1.18 2.38 18.51
N LYS A 41 -1.00 2.48 19.82
CA LYS A 41 -1.15 1.34 20.75
C LYS A 41 -2.59 1.14 21.24
N SER A 42 -3.49 2.07 20.93
CA SER A 42 -4.90 2.05 21.31
C SER A 42 -5.71 3.03 20.45
N GLU A 43 -7.03 2.88 20.46
CA GLU A 43 -8.00 3.81 19.85
C GLU A 43 -7.83 5.23 20.41
N ASP A 44 -7.79 5.39 21.74
CA ASP A 44 -7.57 6.69 22.39
C ASP A 44 -6.28 7.39 21.90
N ALA A 45 -5.22 6.61 21.65
CA ALA A 45 -3.95 7.15 21.18
C ALA A 45 -4.03 7.57 19.70
N LEU A 46 -4.85 6.89 18.90
CA LEU A 46 -5.19 7.29 17.54
C LEU A 46 -6.08 8.53 17.54
N GLU A 47 -7.13 8.58 18.37
CA GLU A 47 -8.02 9.75 18.48
C GLU A 47 -7.27 10.99 18.95
N GLN A 48 -6.46 10.88 20.00
CA GLN A 48 -5.60 12.00 20.44
C GLN A 48 -4.64 12.45 19.34
N HIS A 49 -4.15 11.52 18.53
CA HIS A 49 -3.32 11.86 17.38
C HIS A 49 -4.12 12.60 16.30
N LEU A 50 -5.35 12.17 15.99
CA LEU A 50 -6.22 12.85 15.03
C LEU A 50 -6.61 14.26 15.51
N GLN A 51 -6.84 14.42 16.82
CA GLN A 51 -7.24 15.69 17.44
C GLN A 51 -6.09 16.71 17.52
N ASN A 52 -4.86 16.26 17.79
CA ASN A 52 -3.73 17.14 18.13
C ASN A 52 -2.64 17.22 17.03
N SER A 53 -2.72 16.41 15.98
CA SER A 53 -1.74 16.44 14.90
C SER A 53 -1.99 17.62 13.98
N LEU A 54 -1.06 18.57 13.95
CA LEU A 54 -1.02 19.68 12.97
C LEU A 54 -1.00 19.20 11.51
N ALA A 55 -0.71 17.91 11.26
CA ALA A 55 -0.79 17.33 9.93
C ALA A 55 -2.24 17.07 9.46
N HIS A 56 -3.25 17.24 10.33
CA HIS A 56 -4.66 16.86 10.06
C HIS A 56 -5.70 17.96 10.38
N THR A 57 -5.31 19.09 10.98
CA THR A 57 -6.26 20.16 11.33
C THR A 57 -6.47 21.14 10.18
N HIS A 58 -7.58 21.00 9.46
CA HIS A 58 -8.20 22.09 8.68
C HIS A 58 -9.57 22.41 9.28
N THR A 59 -9.67 23.47 10.07
CA THR A 59 -10.93 24.23 10.16
C THR A 59 -10.66 25.75 10.23
N PRO A 60 -11.46 26.56 9.50
CA PRO A 60 -11.38 28.01 9.52
C PRO A 60 -12.37 28.62 10.53
N LYS A 61 -11.89 29.50 11.42
CA LYS A 61 -12.51 30.80 11.82
C LYS A 61 -11.91 31.36 13.11
N GLY A 62 -11.50 32.63 13.04
CA GLY A 62 -12.01 33.70 13.92
C GLY A 62 -11.48 33.80 15.36
N ASN A 63 -10.76 34.89 15.59
CA ASN A 63 -10.59 35.65 16.84
C ASN A 63 -9.75 35.04 17.98
N SER A 64 -8.49 35.53 18.00
CA SER A 64 -7.73 36.01 19.14
C SER A 64 -8.43 35.97 20.51
N LYS A 65 -7.95 35.13 21.44
CA LYS A 65 -7.53 35.56 22.79
C LYS A 65 -6.35 34.72 23.29
N SER A 66 -5.32 35.46 23.68
CA SER A 66 -4.04 35.07 24.25
C SER A 66 -4.19 34.37 25.60
N PHE A 67 -3.47 33.26 25.82
CA PHE A 67 -2.81 33.00 27.11
C PHE A 67 -1.41 32.43 26.89
N LYS A 68 -0.45 33.16 27.45
CA LYS A 68 0.98 32.88 27.50
C LYS A 68 1.23 31.76 28.51
N ASN A 69 2.11 30.81 28.20
CA ASN A 69 3.30 30.63 29.03
C ASN A 69 4.41 29.78 28.39
N LYS A 70 5.63 30.18 28.74
CA LYS A 70 6.93 29.74 28.24
C LYS A 70 7.52 28.60 29.10
N ALA A 71 8.55 27.98 28.51
CA ALA A 71 9.57 27.07 29.06
C ALA A 71 9.11 25.61 29.19
N ALA A 72 9.84 24.57 28.80
CA ALA A 72 11.17 24.34 28.21
C ALA A 72 11.03 23.06 27.35
N GLN A 73 11.87 22.65 26.40
CA GLN A 73 13.33 22.66 26.35
C GLN A 73 13.74 22.27 24.92
N LYS A 74 14.77 22.95 24.40
CA LYS A 74 15.42 22.69 23.13
C LYS A 74 15.98 21.26 23.07
N GLN A 75 15.74 20.57 21.95
CA GLN A 75 16.77 19.77 21.29
C GLN A 75 16.66 20.03 19.77
N HIS A 76 17.73 20.55 19.19
CA HIS A 76 17.90 20.72 17.76
C HIS A 76 18.26 19.39 17.11
N ALA A 77 17.65 19.07 15.97
CA ALA A 77 18.31 18.72 14.69
C ALA A 77 17.30 18.08 13.71
N PRO A 78 17.54 18.12 12.39
CA PRO A 78 17.77 19.27 11.54
C PRO A 78 16.64 19.40 10.48
N ALA A 79 16.74 20.43 9.64
CA ALA A 79 15.83 20.73 8.54
C ALA A 79 15.41 19.47 7.75
N HIS A 80 14.10 19.28 7.60
CA HIS A 80 13.53 18.27 6.73
C HIS A 80 14.04 18.50 5.31
N ALA A 81 15.02 17.69 4.90
CA ALA A 81 15.32 17.43 3.51
C ALA A 81 14.03 17.01 2.80
N HIS A 82 13.80 17.52 1.59
CA HIS A 82 12.76 17.03 0.69
C HIS A 82 12.86 15.50 0.57
N SER A 83 12.06 14.79 1.35
CA SER A 83 11.91 13.34 1.24
C SER A 83 11.31 13.09 -0.13
N SER A 84 12.09 12.55 -1.06
CA SER A 84 11.61 12.07 -2.35
C SER A 84 10.35 11.22 -2.13
N SER A 85 9.19 11.70 -2.55
CA SER A 85 7.93 10.98 -2.39
C SER A 85 8.07 9.60 -3.01
N LYS A 86 7.82 8.54 -2.23
CA LYS A 86 7.97 7.15 -2.68
C LYS A 86 7.08 6.93 -3.91
N ARG A 87 7.63 6.34 -4.98
CA ARG A 87 7.00 6.21 -6.32
C ARG A 87 5.97 5.07 -6.42
N TRP A 88 5.82 4.28 -5.36
CA TRP A 88 4.91 3.14 -5.29
C TRP A 88 4.59 2.78 -3.83
N SER A 89 3.61 1.91 -3.62
CA SER A 89 3.22 1.40 -2.30
C SER A 89 2.75 -0.05 -2.38
N ILE A 90 2.71 -0.74 -1.23
CA ILE A 90 2.07 -2.05 -1.07
C ILE A 90 0.83 -1.89 -0.19
N TYR A 91 -0.15 -2.78 -0.32
CA TYR A 91 -1.48 -2.62 0.30
C TYR A 91 -1.87 -3.85 1.15
N PRO A 92 -1.29 -4.01 2.36
CA PRO A 92 -1.60 -5.14 3.24
C PRO A 92 -3.07 -5.21 3.66
N THR A 93 -3.73 -4.06 3.74
CA THR A 93 -5.15 -3.95 4.14
C THR A 93 -6.11 -4.62 3.16
N HIS A 94 -5.68 -4.85 1.92
CA HIS A 94 -6.49 -5.53 0.91
C HIS A 94 -6.33 -7.05 0.95
N HIS A 95 -5.49 -7.57 1.87
CA HIS A 95 -5.21 -8.99 1.97
C HIS A 95 -6.45 -9.81 2.26
N GLU A 96 -7.34 -9.35 3.15
CA GLU A 96 -8.55 -10.09 3.51
C GLU A 96 -9.44 -10.38 2.29
N HIS A 97 -9.55 -9.41 1.37
CA HIS A 97 -10.29 -9.62 0.12
C HIS A 97 -9.58 -10.64 -0.77
N VAL A 98 -8.26 -10.53 -0.96
CA VAL A 98 -7.49 -11.53 -1.73
C VAL A 98 -7.66 -12.93 -1.13
N SER A 99 -7.56 -13.07 0.20
CA SER A 99 -7.69 -14.36 0.88
C SER A 99 -9.03 -15.03 0.61
N ARG A 100 -10.12 -14.28 0.73
CA ARG A 100 -11.47 -14.80 0.45
C ARG A 100 -11.62 -15.35 -0.95
N LEU A 101 -11.06 -14.66 -1.95
CA LEU A 101 -11.08 -15.12 -3.35
C LEU A 101 -10.22 -16.35 -3.58
N LEU A 102 -9.18 -16.56 -2.78
CA LEU A 102 -8.30 -17.74 -2.87
C LEU A 102 -8.87 -18.95 -2.13
N GLU A 103 -9.60 -18.73 -1.04
CA GLU A 103 -10.25 -19.78 -0.23
C GLU A 103 -11.28 -20.59 -1.03
N GLU A 104 -11.94 -19.99 -2.02
CA GLU A 104 -12.81 -20.69 -2.98
C GLU A 104 -12.13 -21.88 -3.66
N GLU A 105 -10.80 -21.82 -3.79
CA GLU A 105 -9.97 -22.82 -4.46
C GLU A 105 -9.04 -23.55 -3.47
N CYS A 106 -9.33 -23.47 -2.16
CA CYS A 106 -8.51 -24.03 -1.10
C CYS A 106 -7.05 -23.52 -1.08
N LEU A 107 -6.78 -22.32 -1.60
CA LEU A 107 -5.45 -21.69 -1.56
C LEU A 107 -5.32 -20.78 -0.34
N HIS A 108 -4.28 -21.01 0.46
CA HIS A 108 -3.98 -20.17 1.63
C HIS A 108 -2.64 -19.47 1.46
N TYR A 109 -2.68 -18.13 1.36
CA TYR A 109 -1.51 -17.28 1.22
C TYR A 109 -1.48 -16.23 2.32
N ASN A 110 -0.28 -15.77 2.69
CA ASN A 110 -0.05 -14.68 3.63
C ASN A 110 0.54 -13.45 2.92
N PHE A 111 0.13 -12.26 3.34
CA PHE A 111 0.71 -11.03 2.80
C PHE A 111 2.14 -10.80 3.30
N HIS A 112 3.05 -10.48 2.37
CA HIS A 112 4.45 -10.16 2.65
C HIS A 112 4.68 -8.65 2.74
N ASN A 113 4.81 -8.14 3.97
CA ASN A 113 4.92 -6.70 4.26
C ASN A 113 6.25 -6.03 3.84
N VAL A 114 7.13 -6.74 3.14
CA VAL A 114 8.43 -6.22 2.68
C VAL A 114 8.44 -6.17 1.15
N ASP A 115 8.51 -4.96 0.59
CA ASP A 115 8.69 -4.74 -0.85
C ASP A 115 10.14 -5.00 -1.24
N THR A 116 10.46 -6.26 -1.56
CA THR A 116 11.81 -6.69 -1.96
C THR A 116 11.74 -7.71 -3.10
N ALA A 117 12.69 -7.66 -4.02
CA ALA A 117 12.86 -8.73 -5.02
C ALA A 117 13.59 -9.96 -4.43
N LYS A 118 14.29 -9.81 -3.29
CA LYS A 118 15.05 -10.89 -2.67
C LYS A 118 14.10 -11.99 -2.18
N GLY A 119 14.30 -13.23 -2.67
CA GLY A 119 13.47 -14.37 -2.30
C GLY A 119 12.13 -14.42 -3.03
N CYS A 120 11.89 -13.51 -3.98
CA CYS A 120 10.81 -13.62 -4.95
C CYS A 120 11.06 -14.84 -5.84
N ILE A 121 10.09 -15.75 -5.91
CA ILE A 121 10.16 -16.95 -6.75
C ILE A 121 9.39 -16.78 -8.06
N SER A 122 8.47 -15.81 -8.11
CA SER A 122 7.70 -15.48 -9.29
C SER A 122 7.27 -14.02 -9.24
N GLU A 123 7.40 -13.30 -10.35
CA GLU A 123 7.00 -11.90 -10.49
C GLU A 123 6.16 -11.72 -11.75
N TYR A 124 5.15 -10.87 -11.70
CA TYR A 124 4.28 -10.61 -12.84
C TYR A 124 3.75 -9.18 -12.85
N ASP A 125 4.00 -8.48 -13.95
CA ASP A 125 3.48 -7.13 -14.18
C ASP A 125 2.10 -7.18 -14.84
N THR A 126 1.18 -6.37 -14.31
CA THR A 126 -0.20 -6.26 -14.80
C THR A 126 -0.77 -4.91 -14.40
N ASN A 127 -2.03 -4.67 -14.75
CA ASN A 127 -2.74 -3.44 -14.38
C ASN A 127 -4.00 -3.74 -13.57
N ILE A 128 -4.37 -2.75 -12.74
CA ILE A 128 -5.62 -2.69 -12.00
C ILE A 128 -6.31 -1.34 -12.24
N MET A 129 -7.53 -1.22 -11.72
CA MET A 129 -8.34 -0.01 -11.73
C MET A 129 -8.19 0.74 -10.41
N GLY A 130 -8.60 2.01 -10.44
CA GLY A 130 -8.56 2.90 -9.30
C GLY A 130 -8.57 4.37 -9.72
N ARG A 131 -8.45 5.25 -8.72
CA ARG A 131 -8.52 6.70 -8.88
C ARG A 131 -7.35 7.38 -8.18
N PHE A 132 -6.83 8.44 -8.80
CA PHE A 132 -5.84 9.34 -8.23
C PHE A 132 -6.51 10.66 -7.85
N THR A 133 -5.99 11.29 -6.80
CA THR A 133 -6.40 12.62 -6.34
C THR A 133 -5.18 13.54 -6.32
N CYS A 134 -5.31 14.73 -6.89
CA CYS A 134 -4.28 15.76 -6.75
C CYS A 134 -4.43 16.39 -5.36
N HIS A 135 -3.33 16.49 -4.61
CA HIS A 135 -3.31 17.14 -3.29
C HIS A 135 -2.60 18.50 -3.34
N ASN A 136 -2.33 19.01 -4.54
CA ASN A 136 -1.85 20.37 -4.71
C ASN A 136 -3.05 21.31 -4.79
N ASP A 137 -3.28 22.08 -3.73
CA ASP A 137 -4.42 23.01 -3.62
C ASP A 137 -4.39 24.13 -4.68
N SER A 138 -3.22 24.40 -5.27
CA SER A 138 -3.08 25.35 -6.39
C SER A 138 -3.40 24.73 -7.75
N CYS A 139 -3.66 23.42 -7.80
CA CYS A 139 -3.96 22.70 -9.02
C CYS A 139 -5.48 22.51 -9.17
N GLY A 140 -6.04 22.90 -10.32
CA GLY A 140 -7.46 22.71 -10.61
C GLY A 140 -7.90 21.26 -10.87
N ALA A 141 -7.00 20.28 -10.73
CA ALA A 141 -7.31 18.87 -10.98
C ALA A 141 -8.04 18.24 -9.78
N THR A 142 -9.28 17.81 -9.99
CA THR A 142 -10.12 17.16 -8.95
C THR A 142 -9.88 15.65 -8.80
N GLY A 143 -8.92 15.10 -9.56
CA GLY A 143 -8.57 13.68 -9.62
C GLY A 143 -8.83 13.04 -10.98
N TRP A 144 -8.16 11.93 -11.26
CA TRP A 144 -8.22 11.23 -12.54
C TRP A 144 -8.22 9.71 -12.35
N SER A 145 -8.77 8.98 -13.31
CA SER A 145 -8.56 7.53 -13.40
C SER A 145 -7.72 7.25 -14.64
N SER A 146 -6.61 6.55 -14.46
CA SER A 146 -5.74 6.15 -15.57
C SER A 146 -6.27 4.92 -16.30
N ARG A 147 -7.30 4.25 -15.77
CA ARG A 147 -7.82 2.93 -16.19
C ARG A 147 -6.78 1.80 -16.23
N GLN A 148 -5.50 2.10 -16.03
CA GLN A 148 -4.38 1.17 -16.00
C GLN A 148 -3.39 1.67 -14.95
N ILE A 149 -3.60 1.25 -13.72
CA ILE A 149 -2.62 1.43 -12.65
C ILE A 149 -1.68 0.23 -12.72
N ALA A 150 -0.43 0.47 -13.09
CA ALA A 150 0.59 -0.56 -13.12
C ALA A 150 0.78 -1.16 -11.72
N ILE A 151 0.86 -2.50 -11.66
CA ILE A 151 1.24 -3.24 -10.47
C ILE A 151 2.21 -4.37 -10.81
N THR A 152 3.04 -4.72 -9.85
CA THR A 152 3.93 -5.88 -9.91
C THR A 152 3.56 -6.83 -8.77
N ILE A 153 3.05 -8.01 -9.11
CA ILE A 153 2.67 -9.05 -8.15
C ILE A 153 3.87 -9.98 -7.96
N ARG A 154 4.23 -10.27 -6.71
CA ARG A 154 5.33 -11.18 -6.36
C ARG A 154 4.85 -12.30 -5.48
N GLU A 155 5.39 -13.48 -5.75
CA GLU A 155 5.26 -14.67 -4.93
C GLU A 155 6.59 -14.98 -4.23
N TYR A 156 6.49 -15.49 -3.01
CA TYR A 156 7.62 -15.92 -2.20
C TYR A 156 7.33 -17.30 -1.61
N ASN A 157 8.41 -17.99 -1.21
CA ASN A 157 8.32 -19.28 -0.55
C ASN A 157 7.42 -19.25 0.70
N GLY A 158 6.73 -20.37 0.93
CA GLY A 158 5.83 -20.56 2.06
C GLY A 158 4.47 -19.88 1.89
N GLY A 159 3.95 -19.82 0.66
CA GLY A 159 2.63 -19.26 0.36
C GLY A 159 2.54 -17.79 0.73
N LYS A 160 3.50 -16.98 0.30
CA LYS A 160 3.52 -15.54 0.60
C LYS A 160 3.45 -14.74 -0.69
N TYR A 161 2.78 -13.59 -0.65
CA TYR A 161 2.73 -12.69 -1.80
C TYR A 161 2.75 -11.24 -1.36
N ASN A 162 3.14 -10.34 -2.27
CA ASN A 162 2.74 -8.95 -2.18
C ASN A 162 2.52 -8.38 -3.57
N ALA A 163 1.96 -7.17 -3.62
CA ALA A 163 1.82 -6.44 -4.87
C ALA A 163 2.29 -5.00 -4.67
N ARG A 164 3.25 -4.58 -5.49
CA ARG A 164 3.65 -3.19 -5.63
C ARG A 164 2.65 -2.50 -6.54
N VAL A 165 2.18 -1.33 -6.13
CA VAL A 165 1.28 -0.48 -6.91
C VAL A 165 1.96 0.85 -7.18
N TYR A 166 2.13 1.16 -8.46
CA TYR A 166 2.83 2.37 -8.87
C TYR A 166 1.93 3.60 -8.76
N HIS A 167 2.55 4.71 -8.38
CA HIS A 167 1.89 6.01 -8.29
C HIS A 167 1.83 6.69 -9.66
N GLN A 168 1.04 7.76 -9.75
CA GLN A 168 0.99 8.58 -10.96
C GLN A 168 1.09 10.05 -10.62
N ARG A 169 1.63 10.83 -11.56
CA ARG A 169 1.75 12.28 -11.45
C ARG A 169 0.52 12.96 -12.02
N CYS A 170 0.12 14.04 -11.37
CA CYS A 170 -0.93 14.91 -11.88
C CYS A 170 -0.46 15.56 -13.19
N GLY A 171 -1.23 15.40 -14.27
CA GLY A 171 -0.87 16.03 -15.56
C GLY A 171 -0.87 17.57 -15.53
N GLY A 172 -1.54 18.20 -14.55
CA GLY A 172 -1.60 19.66 -14.44
C GLY A 172 -0.49 20.29 -13.60
N CYS A 173 0.07 19.58 -12.62
CA CYS A 173 1.07 20.16 -11.69
C CYS A 173 2.23 19.23 -11.33
N ASP A 174 2.31 18.06 -11.96
CA ASP A 174 3.31 17.02 -11.73
C ASP A 174 3.38 16.45 -10.30
N SER A 175 2.46 16.84 -9.42
CA SER A 175 2.42 16.32 -8.04
C SER A 175 2.18 14.81 -8.06
N LEU A 176 3.01 14.06 -7.33
CA LEU A 176 2.87 12.61 -7.22
C LEU A 176 1.63 12.24 -6.40
N SER A 177 0.82 11.31 -6.92
CA SER A 177 -0.42 10.86 -6.32
C SER A 177 -0.43 9.34 -6.14
N ARG A 178 -0.76 8.91 -4.92
CA ARG A 178 -1.03 7.52 -4.58
C ARG A 178 -2.48 7.17 -4.96
N PRO A 179 -2.75 6.01 -5.58
CA PRO A 179 -4.10 5.67 -5.97
C PRO A 179 -4.94 5.19 -4.78
N VAL A 180 -6.23 5.50 -4.86
CA VAL A 180 -7.32 4.81 -4.16
C VAL A 180 -7.72 3.63 -5.04
N LEU A 181 -7.65 2.43 -4.46
CA LEU A 181 -7.91 1.16 -5.15
C LEU A 181 -9.36 0.76 -5.01
N ASP A 182 -9.88 0.05 -6.02
CA ASP A 182 -11.15 -0.66 -5.98
C ASP A 182 -10.92 -2.19 -5.97
N ASP A 183 -12.01 -2.96 -6.07
CA ASP A 183 -11.98 -4.43 -6.00
C ASP A 183 -11.11 -5.10 -7.07
N SER A 184 -10.80 -4.40 -8.17
CA SER A 184 -9.93 -4.92 -9.22
C SER A 184 -8.51 -5.25 -8.71
N TYR A 185 -8.06 -4.66 -7.60
CA TYR A 185 -6.81 -5.05 -6.96
C TYR A 185 -6.87 -6.51 -6.49
N ALA A 186 -7.87 -6.82 -5.66
CA ALA A 186 -7.96 -8.12 -5.00
C ALA A 186 -8.18 -9.23 -6.04
N GLU A 187 -9.09 -8.99 -6.98
CA GLU A 187 -9.40 -9.91 -8.06
C GLU A 187 -8.19 -10.18 -8.96
N ARG A 188 -7.43 -9.14 -9.34
CA ARG A 188 -6.25 -9.30 -10.21
C ARG A 188 -5.15 -10.07 -9.50
N VAL A 189 -4.90 -9.78 -8.23
CA VAL A 189 -3.90 -10.49 -7.42
C VAL A 189 -4.30 -11.95 -7.24
N ALA A 190 -5.55 -12.21 -6.86
CA ALA A 190 -6.07 -13.56 -6.71
C ALA A 190 -6.00 -14.35 -8.03
N TYR A 191 -6.41 -13.75 -9.15
CA TYR A 191 -6.30 -14.36 -10.49
C TYR A 191 -4.87 -14.82 -10.78
N ARG A 192 -3.89 -13.98 -10.48
CA ARG A 192 -2.48 -14.30 -10.76
C ARG A 192 -1.97 -15.45 -9.88
N ILE A 193 -2.31 -15.44 -8.59
CA ILE A 193 -1.96 -16.52 -7.66
C ILE A 193 -2.63 -17.84 -8.06
N LYS A 194 -3.93 -17.83 -8.40
CA LYS A 194 -4.65 -19.01 -8.91
C LYS A 194 -3.94 -19.61 -10.13
N LYS A 195 -3.52 -18.77 -11.08
CA LYS A 195 -2.80 -19.21 -12.29
C LYS A 195 -1.39 -19.75 -11.99
N TRP A 196 -0.67 -19.23 -10.98
CA TRP A 196 0.61 -19.83 -10.54
C TRP A 196 0.43 -21.21 -9.91
N ASN A 197 -0.74 -21.47 -9.31
CA ASN A 197 -1.11 -22.76 -8.75
C ASN A 197 -1.79 -23.71 -9.76
N GLY A 198 -1.74 -23.39 -11.06
CA GLY A 198 -2.26 -24.27 -12.11
C GLY A 198 -3.79 -24.34 -12.20
N ILE A 199 -4.51 -23.46 -11.50
CA ILE A 199 -5.98 -23.40 -11.59
C ILE A 199 -6.38 -22.87 -12.96
N PHE A 200 -7.28 -23.59 -13.63
CA PHE A 200 -7.82 -23.18 -14.91
C PHE A 200 -8.76 -21.99 -14.73
N MET A 201 -8.26 -20.80 -15.06
CA MET A 201 -9.05 -19.58 -15.13
C MET A 201 -9.61 -19.47 -16.55
N GLY A 202 -10.91 -19.24 -16.69
CA GLY A 202 -11.54 -18.94 -17.98
C GLY A 202 -11.08 -17.61 -18.59
N ALA A 203 -11.97 -16.91 -19.28
CA ALA A 203 -11.64 -15.59 -19.82
C ALA A 203 -11.16 -14.64 -18.69
N PRO A 204 -10.13 -13.82 -18.93
CA PRO A 204 -9.65 -12.89 -17.93
C PRO A 204 -10.72 -11.85 -17.58
N PRO A 205 -10.69 -11.28 -16.37
CA PRO A 205 -11.73 -10.35 -15.92
C PRO A 205 -11.92 -9.17 -16.89
N PRO A 206 -13.14 -8.68 -17.12
CA PRO A 206 -13.46 -7.75 -18.20
C PRO A 206 -12.66 -6.43 -18.20
N TYR A 207 -12.15 -6.00 -17.04
CA TYR A 207 -11.24 -4.84 -16.92
C TYR A 207 -9.80 -5.13 -17.36
N SER A 208 -9.47 -6.35 -17.80
CA SER A 208 -8.21 -6.65 -18.51
C SER A 208 -8.22 -6.18 -19.97
N SER A 209 -9.32 -5.58 -20.42
CA SER A 209 -9.43 -5.00 -21.76
C SER A 209 -8.32 -3.97 -22.01
N LYS A 210 -7.76 -3.96 -23.23
CA LYS A 210 -6.87 -2.88 -23.69
C LYS A 210 -7.59 -1.55 -23.48
N SER A 211 -7.03 -0.67 -22.64
CA SER A 211 -7.55 0.69 -22.52
C SER A 211 -7.44 1.35 -23.89
N LYS A 212 -8.58 1.82 -24.43
CA LYS A 212 -8.63 2.59 -25.69
C LYS A 212 -8.23 4.06 -25.50
N GLY A 213 -7.87 4.48 -24.28
CA GLY A 213 -7.44 5.84 -23.96
C GLY A 213 -5.92 5.98 -23.95
N PRO A 214 -5.37 7.20 -24.14
CA PRO A 214 -3.94 7.44 -24.06
C PRO A 214 -3.43 7.11 -22.65
N HIS A 215 -2.58 6.09 -22.53
CA HIS A 215 -1.81 5.87 -21.31
C HIS A 215 -0.65 6.88 -21.30
N HIS A 216 -0.71 7.87 -20.41
CA HIS A 216 0.33 8.89 -20.28
C HIS A 216 1.55 8.32 -19.56
N ASN A 217 2.42 7.64 -20.30
CA ASN A 217 3.63 6.97 -19.79
C ASN A 217 4.50 7.90 -18.93
N ASP A 218 4.66 9.16 -19.34
CA ASP A 218 5.48 10.16 -18.65
C ASP A 218 4.94 10.56 -17.27
N LEU A 219 3.67 10.25 -16.99
CA LEU A 219 3.04 10.49 -15.69
C LEU A 219 2.95 9.21 -14.86
N CYS A 220 3.25 8.04 -15.44
CA CYS A 220 3.14 6.74 -14.78
C CYS A 220 4.47 6.31 -14.17
N GLU A 221 4.53 6.14 -12.85
CA GLU A 221 5.77 5.68 -12.21
C GLU A 221 6.10 4.23 -12.55
N GLY A 222 5.11 3.41 -12.92
CA GLY A 222 5.33 2.05 -13.42
C GLY A 222 6.01 2.03 -14.79
N CYS A 223 5.60 2.89 -15.72
CA CYS A 223 6.28 3.03 -17.03
C CYS A 223 7.73 3.46 -16.84
N LYS A 224 7.97 4.43 -15.96
CA LYS A 224 9.32 4.93 -15.66
C LYS A 224 10.20 3.89 -14.94
N ASP A 225 9.61 2.90 -14.29
CA ASP A 225 10.31 1.79 -13.63
C ASP A 225 10.37 0.54 -14.51
N GLY A 226 9.84 0.59 -15.75
CA GLY A 226 9.84 -0.55 -16.68
C GLY A 226 8.76 -1.60 -16.42
N HIS A 227 7.83 -1.35 -15.50
CA HIS A 227 6.85 -2.30 -15.00
C HIS A 227 5.40 -2.04 -15.49
N CYS A 228 5.25 -1.39 -16.64
CA CYS A 228 3.94 -1.18 -17.26
C CYS A 228 3.83 -1.94 -18.58
N SER A 229 2.79 -2.77 -18.68
CA SER A 229 2.48 -3.62 -19.82
C SER A 229 1.89 -2.90 -21.03
N ALA A 230 1.92 -1.57 -21.07
CA ALA A 230 1.62 -0.80 -22.29
C ALA A 230 2.61 -1.10 -23.45
N LEU A 231 3.68 -1.87 -23.20
CA LEU A 231 4.69 -2.28 -24.18
C LEU A 231 4.76 -3.79 -24.47
N SER A 232 4.03 -4.65 -23.77
CA SER A 232 4.03 -6.09 -24.06
C SER A 232 2.70 -6.51 -24.68
N SER A 233 2.73 -6.57 -26.01
CA SER A 233 1.88 -7.46 -26.80
C SER A 233 1.73 -8.80 -26.09
N TRP A 234 0.48 -9.18 -25.84
CA TRP A 234 0.09 -10.53 -25.43
C TRP A 234 0.74 -11.55 -26.35
N ASN A 235 1.80 -12.20 -25.87
CA ASN A 235 2.31 -13.49 -26.30
C ASN A 235 3.36 -13.91 -25.27
N SER A 236 2.94 -14.87 -24.42
CA SER A 236 3.70 -15.92 -23.70
C SER A 236 3.15 -16.16 -22.30
#